data_AF-P53846-F1
#
_entry.id   AF-P53846-F1
#
_cell.length_a   1.000
_cell.length_b   1.000
_cell.length_c   1.000
_cell.angle_alpha   90.00
_cell.angle_beta   90.00
_cell.angle_gamma   90.00
#
_symmetry.space_group_name_H-M   'P 1'
#
loop_
_entity.id
_entity.type
_entity.pdbx_description
1 polymer ?
#
loop_
_entity_poly.entity_id
_entity_poly.type
_entity_poly.pdbx_seq_one_letter_code
_entity_poly.pdbx_strand_id
1 'polypeptide(L)'
;MDFDNLLNLEEQYYQEGFLEGQNENIKQSFLEGKQYGLQVGFQRFTLLGQMEGLCDVIESYGLHSPTLEKNIHTIRTLMKGLKMNNDDESVMEFERVLIKLKNKFRTILITLHRLVKDKRTPTVTFEVFEDVSRAIAGEIRGFVENEDIAKNKTKQNQAQSW
;
A
#
# COMPACT_ATOMS: atom_id res chain seq x y z
N MET A 1 15.30 55.41 12.10
CA MET A 1 16.07 54.21 11.72
C MET A 1 16.23 53.41 13.00
N ASP A 2 15.37 52.41 13.21
CA ASP A 2 15.42 51.54 14.40
C ASP A 2 16.67 50.66 14.30
N PHE A 3 17.74 51.11 14.97
CA PHE A 3 19.00 50.37 15.05
C PHE A 3 18.81 49.03 15.78
N ASP A 4 17.81 48.93 16.66
CA ASP A 4 17.44 47.71 17.38
C ASP A 4 16.93 46.60 16.43
N ASN A 5 16.26 46.94 15.33
CA ASN A 5 15.88 45.95 14.32
C ASN A 5 17.10 45.43 13.55
N LEU A 6 18.13 46.27 13.35
CA LEU A 6 19.37 45.83 12.72
C LEU A 6 20.18 44.91 13.65
N LEU A 7 20.16 45.17 14.96
CA LEU A 7 20.84 44.33 15.96
C LEU A 7 20.17 42.96 16.12
N ASN A 8 18.85 42.89 15.93
CA ASN A 8 18.05 41.65 16.02
C ASN A 8 17.84 40.96 14.66
N LEU A 9 18.49 41.44 13.60
CA LEU A 9 18.27 40.93 12.24
C LEU A 9 18.61 39.44 12.12
N GLU A 10 19.67 38.99 12.79
CA GLU A 10 20.05 37.58 12.84
C GLU A 10 18.96 36.72 13.51
N GLU A 11 18.45 37.14 14.67
CA GLU A 11 17.37 36.45 15.39
C GLU A 11 16.08 36.44 14.55
N GLN A 12 15.75 37.55 13.86
CA GLN A 12 14.61 37.62 12.94
C GLN A 12 14.75 36.59 11.81
N TYR A 13 15.91 36.53 11.14
CA TYR A 13 16.14 35.54 10.09
C TYR A 13 16.15 34.10 10.59
N TYR A 14 16.65 33.83 11.81
CA TYR A 14 16.54 32.50 12.42
C TYR A 14 15.09 32.11 12.67
N GLN A 15 14.28 33.03 13.23
CA GLN A 15 12.86 32.78 13.48
C GLN A 15 12.07 32.62 12.17
N GLU A 16 12.33 33.45 11.16
CA GLU A 16 11.74 33.33 9.84
C GLU A 16 12.09 32.00 9.18
N GLY A 17 13.37 31.62 9.16
CA GLY A 17 13.81 30.34 8.60
C GLY A 17 13.27 29.12 9.36
N PHE A 18 13.16 29.20 10.69
CA PHE A 18 12.54 28.15 11.50
C PHE A 18 11.04 28.01 11.19
N LEU A 19 10.30 29.13 11.10
CA LEU A 19 8.88 29.13 10.77
C LEU A 19 8.63 28.66 9.34
N GLU A 20 9.45 29.10 8.38
CA GLU A 20 9.37 28.65 6.99
C GLU A 20 9.64 27.14 6.90
N GLY A 21 10.71 26.66 7.51
CA GLY A 21 11.05 25.24 7.56
C GLY A 21 9.97 24.39 8.24
N GLN A 22 9.39 24.87 9.34
CA GLN A 22 8.27 24.21 10.01
C GLN A 22 7.03 24.16 9.11
N ASN A 23 6.66 25.28 8.50
CA ASN A 23 5.48 25.37 7.63
C ASN A 23 5.62 24.47 6.40
N GLU A 24 6.81 24.45 5.77
CA GLU A 24 7.09 23.58 4.65
C GLU A 24 7.09 22.11 5.07
N ASN A 25 7.72 21.78 6.20
CA ASN A 25 7.71 20.42 6.72
C ASN A 25 6.30 19.89 7.02
N ILE A 26 5.42 20.72 7.60
CA ILE A 26 4.02 20.33 7.86
C ILE A 26 3.28 20.04 6.54
N LYS A 27 3.44 20.91 5.54
CA LYS A 27 2.82 20.72 4.21
C LYS A 27 3.32 19.45 3.53
N GLN A 28 4.63 19.24 3.52
CA GLN A 28 5.26 18.08 2.89
C GLN A 28 4.87 16.78 3.60
N SER A 29 4.90 16.77 4.94
CA SER A 29 4.48 15.60 5.73
C SER A 29 3.02 15.25 5.50
N PHE A 30 2.15 16.26 5.36
CA PHE A 30 0.74 16.04 5.05
C PHE A 30 0.54 15.44 3.64
N LEU A 31 1.24 15.97 2.63
CA LEU A 31 1.20 15.45 1.27
C LEU A 31 1.74 14.02 1.18
N GLU A 32 2.88 13.75 1.82
CA GLU A 32 3.48 12.43 1.90
C GLU A 32 2.54 11.43 2.57
N GLY A 33 1.96 11.79 3.73
CA GLY A 33 0.98 10.95 4.43
C GLY A 33 -0.24 10.62 3.57
N LYS A 34 -0.76 11.61 2.82
CA LYS A 34 -1.87 11.41 1.89
C LYS A 34 -1.49 10.45 0.74
N GLN A 35 -0.33 10.64 0.14
CA GLN A 35 0.14 9.78 -0.94
C GLN A 35 0.39 8.35 -0.45
N TYR A 36 1.02 8.20 0.71
CA TYR A 36 1.24 6.91 1.35
C TYR A 36 -0.09 6.18 1.59
N GLY A 37 -1.08 6.87 2.17
CA GLY A 37 -2.42 6.31 2.38
C GLY A 37 -3.08 5.84 1.08
N LEU A 38 -2.95 6.61 -0.01
CA LEU A 38 -3.46 6.22 -1.34
C LEU A 38 -2.74 5.00 -1.91
N GLN A 39 -1.40 4.94 -1.81
CA GLN A 39 -0.62 3.80 -2.28
C GLN A 39 -0.99 2.52 -1.52
N VAL A 40 -1.07 2.60 -0.19
CA VAL A 40 -1.45 1.48 0.68
C VAL A 40 -2.88 1.02 0.38
N GLY A 41 -3.82 1.96 0.26
CA GLY A 41 -5.20 1.66 -0.10
C GLY A 41 -5.29 0.95 -1.46
N PHE A 42 -4.60 1.48 -2.47
CA PHE A 42 -4.57 0.87 -3.80
C PHE A 42 -4.05 -0.56 -3.75
N GLN A 43 -2.89 -0.82 -3.15
CA GLN A 43 -2.34 -2.18 -3.00
C GLN A 43 -3.30 -3.13 -2.29
N ARG A 44 -3.91 -2.68 -1.19
CA ARG A 44 -4.86 -3.46 -0.40
C ARG A 44 -6.08 -3.86 -1.23
N PHE A 45 -6.71 -2.91 -1.92
CA PHE A 45 -7.93 -3.18 -2.70
C PHE A 45 -7.64 -3.89 -4.03
N THR A 46 -6.49 -3.67 -4.66
CA THR A 46 -6.04 -4.44 -5.82
C THR A 46 -5.89 -5.92 -5.47
N LEU A 47 -5.24 -6.23 -4.34
CA LEU A 47 -5.11 -7.62 -3.86
C LEU A 47 -6.49 -8.28 -3.66
N LEU A 48 -7.42 -7.55 -3.03
CA LEU A 48 -8.79 -8.01 -2.80
C LEU A 48 -9.56 -8.27 -4.10
N GLY A 49 -9.52 -7.31 -5.05
CA GLY A 49 -10.18 -7.48 -6.35
C GLY A 49 -9.60 -8.63 -7.17
N GLN A 50 -8.29 -8.87 -7.09
CA GLN A 50 -7.65 -10.02 -7.72
C GLN A 50 -8.08 -11.35 -7.09
N MET A 51 -8.25 -11.40 -5.76
CA MET A 51 -8.78 -12.60 -5.09
C MET A 51 -10.21 -12.92 -5.57
N GLU A 52 -11.07 -11.91 -5.65
CA GLU A 52 -12.45 -12.06 -6.14
C GLU A 52 -12.49 -12.49 -7.61
N GLY A 53 -11.73 -11.82 -8.48
CA GLY A 53 -11.64 -12.18 -9.89
C GLY A 53 -11.12 -13.61 -10.10
N LEU A 54 -10.16 -14.07 -9.29
CA LEU A 54 -9.72 -15.48 -9.36
C LEU A 54 -10.81 -16.44 -8.87
N CYS A 55 -11.58 -16.09 -7.84
CA CYS A 55 -12.71 -16.90 -7.41
C CYS A 55 -13.76 -17.05 -8.53
N ASP A 56 -14.06 -15.98 -9.27
CA ASP A 56 -14.98 -16.02 -10.40
C ASP A 56 -14.48 -16.94 -11.52
N VAL A 57 -13.19 -16.82 -11.86
CA VAL A 57 -12.53 -17.72 -12.84
C VAL A 57 -12.59 -19.17 -12.37
N ILE A 58 -12.32 -19.45 -11.10
CA ILE A 58 -12.38 -20.81 -10.53
C ILE A 58 -13.79 -21.38 -10.63
N GLU A 59 -14.81 -20.61 -10.29
CA GLU A 59 -16.21 -21.06 -10.39
C GLU A 59 -16.61 -21.32 -11.84
N SER A 60 -16.10 -20.52 -12.80
CA SER A 60 -16.38 -20.71 -14.22
C SER A 60 -15.93 -22.08 -14.77
N TYR A 61 -14.93 -22.72 -14.15
CA TYR A 61 -14.49 -24.07 -14.53
C TYR A 61 -15.47 -25.19 -14.11
N GLY A 62 -16.49 -24.88 -13.30
CA GLY A 62 -17.49 -25.86 -12.86
C GLY A 62 -16.91 -26.97 -11.97
N LEU A 63 -15.85 -26.67 -11.22
CA LEU A 63 -15.22 -27.64 -10.32
C LEU A 63 -16.11 -27.91 -9.11
N HIS A 64 -16.73 -29.10 -9.04
CA HIS A 64 -17.56 -29.50 -7.91
C HIS A 64 -16.71 -29.93 -6.72
N SER A 65 -16.54 -29.05 -5.74
CA SER A 65 -15.90 -29.37 -4.46
C SER A 65 -16.56 -28.59 -3.33
N PRO A 66 -17.18 -29.27 -2.34
CA PRO A 66 -17.89 -28.59 -1.26
C PRO A 66 -16.98 -27.71 -0.41
N THR A 67 -15.70 -28.08 -0.30
CA THR A 67 -14.69 -27.27 0.40
C THR A 67 -14.35 -26.00 -0.37
N LEU A 68 -14.23 -26.10 -1.69
CA LEU A 68 -13.93 -24.96 -2.56
C LEU A 68 -15.07 -23.95 -2.54
N GLU A 69 -16.30 -24.41 -2.80
CA GLU A 69 -17.52 -23.59 -2.81
C GLU A 69 -17.73 -22.89 -1.45
N LYS A 70 -17.57 -23.61 -0.34
CA LYS A 70 -17.67 -23.04 1.01
C LYS A 70 -16.63 -21.94 1.26
N ASN A 71 -15.38 -22.15 0.83
CA ASN A 71 -14.31 -21.18 1.05
C ASN A 71 -14.50 -19.93 0.17
N ILE A 72 -14.91 -20.09 -1.10
CA ILE A 72 -15.24 -18.99 -1.99
C ILE A 72 -16.40 -18.16 -1.43
N HIS A 73 -17.47 -18.82 -0.98
CA HIS A 73 -18.58 -18.15 -0.31
C HIS A 73 -18.11 -17.36 0.93
N THR A 74 -17.23 -17.95 1.75
CA THR A 74 -16.68 -17.29 2.94
C THR A 74 -15.90 -16.04 2.57
N ILE A 75 -15.05 -16.09 1.53
CA ILE A 75 -14.29 -14.93 1.05
C ILE A 75 -15.23 -13.81 0.62
N ARG A 76 -16.24 -14.11 -0.21
CA ARG A 76 -17.19 -13.11 -0.69
C ARG A 76 -17.98 -12.47 0.45
N THR A 77 -18.39 -13.25 1.45
CA THR A 77 -19.07 -12.71 2.64
C THR A 77 -18.17 -11.79 3.45
N LEU A 78 -16.89 -12.16 3.64
CA LEU A 78 -15.91 -11.30 4.31
C LEU A 78 -15.65 -10.01 3.53
N MET A 79 -15.51 -10.09 2.20
CA MET A 79 -15.27 -8.94 1.34
C MET A 79 -16.44 -7.94 1.35
N LYS A 80 -17.69 -8.43 1.33
CA LYS A 80 -18.89 -7.57 1.41
C LYS A 80 -18.99 -6.78 2.74
N GLY A 81 -18.37 -7.28 3.81
CA GLY A 81 -18.36 -6.62 5.11
C GLY A 81 -17.28 -5.56 5.27
N LEU A 82 -16.37 -5.40 4.31
CA LEU A 82 -15.27 -4.45 4.41
C LEU A 82 -15.76 -3.02 4.19
N LYS A 83 -15.46 -2.14 5.15
CA LYS A 83 -15.64 -0.70 4.99
C LYS A 83 -14.46 -0.10 4.21
N MET A 84 -14.74 0.90 3.37
CA MET A 84 -13.74 1.58 2.53
C MET A 84 -13.27 2.93 3.09
N ASN A 85 -13.53 3.18 4.37
CA ASN A 85 -13.09 4.35 5.12
C ASN A 85 -11.69 4.14 5.70
N ASN A 86 -11.03 5.25 6.07
CA ASN A 86 -9.66 5.28 6.58
C ASN A 86 -9.57 5.69 8.06
N ASP A 87 -10.65 5.57 8.84
CA ASP A 87 -10.55 5.72 10.30
C ASP A 87 -9.86 4.53 10.94
N ASP A 88 -9.24 4.77 12.10
CA ASP A 88 -8.41 3.78 12.80
C ASP A 88 -9.16 2.47 13.08
N GLU A 89 -10.44 2.55 13.49
CA GLU A 89 -11.26 1.37 13.77
C GLU A 89 -11.45 0.51 12.52
N SER A 90 -11.75 1.16 11.39
CA SER A 90 -11.99 0.47 10.13
C SER A 90 -10.71 -0.09 9.53
N VAL A 91 -9.57 0.60 9.69
CA VAL A 91 -8.25 0.06 9.31
C VAL A 91 -7.90 -1.18 10.13
N MET A 92 -8.12 -1.14 11.45
CA MET A 92 -7.88 -2.30 12.31
C MET A 92 -8.79 -3.49 11.99
N GLU A 93 -10.06 -3.24 11.65
CA GLU A 93 -10.96 -4.30 11.20
C GLU A 93 -10.52 -4.86 9.84
N PHE A 94 -10.16 -3.99 8.89
CA PHE A 94 -9.65 -4.37 7.59
C PHE A 94 -8.45 -5.30 7.70
N GLU A 95 -7.46 -4.96 8.53
CA GLU A 95 -6.26 -5.78 8.73
C GLU A 95 -6.58 -7.16 9.31
N ARG A 96 -7.49 -7.21 10.30
CA ARG A 96 -7.96 -8.48 10.88
C ARG A 96 -8.69 -9.35 9.85
N VAL A 97 -9.56 -8.75 9.02
CA VAL A 97 -10.28 -9.47 7.96
C VAL A 97 -9.32 -9.91 6.85
N LEU A 98 -8.33 -9.09 6.49
CA LEU A 98 -7.35 -9.41 5.46
C LEU A 98 -6.55 -10.66 5.80
N ILE A 99 -6.13 -10.83 7.06
CA ILE A 99 -5.44 -12.05 7.51
C ILE A 99 -6.33 -13.29 7.27
N LYS A 100 -7.62 -13.19 7.61
CA LYS A 100 -8.60 -14.28 7.38
C LYS A 100 -8.76 -14.55 5.90
N LEU A 101 -8.89 -13.52 5.07
CA LEU A 101 -9.01 -13.62 3.61
C LEU A 101 -7.79 -14.31 3.00
N LYS A 102 -6.57 -13.87 3.31
CA LYS A 102 -5.32 -14.49 2.84
C LYS A 102 -5.26 -15.99 3.18
N ASN A 103 -5.64 -16.35 4.41
CA ASN A 103 -5.64 -17.74 4.84
C ASN A 103 -6.70 -18.59 4.14
N LYS A 104 -7.91 -18.05 3.91
CA LYS A 104 -8.96 -18.75 3.15
C LYS A 104 -8.57 -18.91 1.68
N PHE A 105 -7.96 -17.88 1.09
CA PHE A 105 -7.51 -17.91 -0.29
C PHE A 105 -6.37 -18.92 -0.51
N ARG A 106 -5.42 -19.03 0.43
CA ARG A 106 -4.44 -20.12 0.45
C ARG A 106 -5.10 -21.51 0.35
N THR A 107 -6.14 -21.76 1.13
CA THR A 107 -6.87 -23.04 1.09
C THR A 107 -7.56 -23.27 -0.27
N ILE A 108 -8.09 -22.22 -0.90
CA ILE A 108 -8.66 -22.29 -2.25
C ILE A 108 -7.59 -22.71 -3.26
N LEU A 109 -6.42 -22.06 -3.26
CA LEU A 109 -5.32 -22.38 -4.17
C LEU A 109 -4.83 -23.83 -4.00
N ILE A 110 -4.68 -24.29 -2.75
CA ILE A 110 -4.30 -25.68 -2.46
C ILE A 110 -5.36 -26.67 -2.98
N THR A 111 -6.64 -26.36 -2.75
CA THR A 111 -7.76 -27.21 -3.20
C THR A 111 -7.84 -27.25 -4.74
N LEU A 112 -7.68 -26.10 -5.39
CA LEU A 112 -7.63 -25.97 -6.84
C LEU A 112 -6.50 -26.80 -7.43
N HIS A 113 -5.28 -26.68 -6.89
CA HIS A 113 -4.14 -27.47 -7.34
C HIS A 113 -4.40 -28.98 -7.24
N ARG A 114 -5.05 -29.44 -6.17
CA ARG A 114 -5.43 -30.84 -5.99
C ARG A 114 -6.47 -31.32 -7.02
N LEU A 115 -7.42 -30.46 -7.40
CA LEU A 115 -8.48 -30.80 -8.34
C LEU A 115 -8.01 -30.78 -9.80
N VAL A 116 -7.15 -29.82 -10.15
CA VAL A 116 -6.67 -29.64 -11.54
C VAL A 116 -5.49 -30.53 -11.86
N LYS A 117 -4.73 -31.00 -10.84
CA LYS A 117 -3.56 -31.91 -10.86
C LYS A 117 -3.07 -32.33 -12.25
N ASP A 118 -2.58 -31.36 -13.01
CA ASP A 118 -1.81 -31.58 -14.23
C ASP A 118 -0.34 -31.47 -13.85
N LYS A 119 0.47 -32.47 -14.21
CA LYS A 119 1.91 -32.45 -13.94
C LYS A 119 2.64 -31.36 -14.73
N ARG A 120 1.99 -30.77 -15.74
CA ARG A 120 2.58 -29.76 -16.62
C ARG A 120 2.36 -28.33 -16.13
N THR A 121 1.43 -28.09 -15.21
CA THR A 121 1.14 -26.74 -14.74
C THR A 121 1.88 -26.43 -13.44
N PRO A 122 2.60 -25.30 -13.35
CA PRO A 122 3.22 -24.89 -12.11
C PRO A 122 2.14 -24.67 -11.04
N THR A 123 2.49 -24.98 -9.78
CA THR A 123 1.58 -24.78 -8.66
C THR A 123 1.41 -23.29 -8.42
N VAL A 124 0.17 -22.79 -8.51
CA VAL A 124 -0.15 -21.40 -8.14
C VAL A 124 -0.21 -21.31 -6.62
N THR A 125 0.89 -20.91 -5.99
CA THR A 125 0.94 -20.65 -4.55
C THR A 125 0.47 -19.24 -4.23
N PHE A 126 0.19 -18.99 -2.95
CA PHE A 126 -0.22 -17.65 -2.51
C PHE A 126 0.90 -16.62 -2.68
N GLU A 127 2.15 -17.05 -2.52
CA GLU A 127 3.34 -16.21 -2.65
C GLU A 127 3.47 -15.72 -4.10
N VAL A 128 3.31 -16.62 -5.08
CA VAL A 128 3.30 -16.25 -6.50
C VAL A 128 2.16 -15.27 -6.82
N PHE A 129 0.98 -15.50 -6.26
CA PHE A 129 -0.15 -14.58 -6.40
C PHE A 129 0.15 -13.20 -5.79
N GLU A 130 0.75 -13.15 -4.60
CA GLU A 130 1.09 -11.90 -3.91
C GLU A 130 2.20 -11.12 -4.65
N ASP A 131 3.16 -11.81 -5.26
CA ASP A 131 4.20 -11.18 -6.07
C ASP A 131 3.63 -10.57 -7.36
N VAL A 132 2.71 -11.27 -8.04
CA VAL A 132 1.98 -10.70 -9.19
C VAL A 132 1.14 -9.50 -8.76
N SER A 133 0.47 -9.60 -7.61
CA SER A 133 -0.30 -8.50 -7.04
C SER A 133 0.57 -7.27 -6.78
N ARG A 134 1.74 -7.47 -6.16
CA ARG A 134 2.73 -6.42 -5.89
C ARG A 134 3.30 -5.82 -7.16
N ALA A 135 3.58 -6.63 -8.18
CA ALA A 135 4.05 -6.14 -9.47
C ALA A 135 3.02 -5.24 -10.17
N ILE A 136 1.73 -5.56 -10.06
CA ILE A 136 0.64 -4.76 -10.63
C ILE A 136 0.38 -3.50 -9.81
N ALA A 137 0.34 -3.64 -8.48
CA ALA A 137 0.02 -2.52 -7.59
C ALA A 137 1.21 -1.55 -7.37
N GLY A 138 2.42 -1.97 -7.74
CA GLY A 138 3.66 -1.27 -7.49
C GLY A 138 4.17 -1.45 -6.06
N GLU A 139 5.40 -1.02 -5.81
CA GLU A 139 5.98 -0.94 -4.47
C GLU A 139 5.54 0.35 -3.77
N ILE A 140 5.42 0.31 -2.44
CA ILE A 140 5.20 1.55 -1.68
C ILE A 140 6.48 2.37 -1.76
N ARG A 141 6.37 3.58 -2.32
CA ARG A 141 7.49 4.51 -2.42
C ARG A 141 7.22 5.69 -1.49
N GLY A 142 8.22 6.04 -0.68
CA GLY A 142 8.24 7.33 0.01
C GLY A 142 8.15 8.46 -1.01
N PHE A 143 7.59 9.61 -0.62
CA PHE A 143 7.49 10.74 -1.52
C PHE A 143 8.89 11.20 -1.92
N VAL A 144 9.18 11.16 -3.22
CA VAL A 144 10.36 11.81 -3.79
C VAL A 144 9.86 13.01 -4.55
N GLU A 145 10.09 14.18 -3.97
CA GLU A 145 9.83 15.47 -4.61
C GLU A 145 10.74 15.57 -5.84
N ASN A 146 10.21 15.22 -7.03
CA ASN A 146 10.92 15.04 -8.31
C ASN A 146 12.19 14.18 -8.23
N GLU A 147 12.24 13.03 -8.92
CA GLU A 147 13.48 12.24 -9.02
C GLU A 147 14.70 13.08 -9.45
N ASP A 148 14.48 14.14 -10.23
CA ASP A 148 15.50 15.10 -10.64
C ASP A 148 15.97 16.03 -9.50
N ILE A 149 15.09 16.46 -8.60
CA ILE A 149 15.47 17.30 -7.44
C ILE A 149 16.19 16.45 -6.39
N ALA A 150 15.79 15.19 -6.18
CA ALA A 150 16.49 14.28 -5.29
C ALA A 150 17.94 14.04 -5.74
N LYS A 151 18.18 13.81 -7.03
CA LYS A 151 19.53 13.70 -7.60
C LYS A 151 20.35 14.99 -7.42
N ASN A 152 19.72 16.15 -7.49
CA ASN A 152 20.39 17.44 -7.30
C ASN A 152 20.70 17.75 -5.83
N LYS A 153 19.79 17.46 -4.89
CA LYS A 153 20.03 17.62 -3.43
C LYS A 153 21.19 16.74 -2.95
N THR A 154 21.32 15.51 -3.47
CA THR A 154 22.47 14.65 -3.12
C THR A 154 23.81 15.23 -3.60
N LYS A 155 23.84 15.86 -4.78
CA LYS A 155 25.05 16.51 -5.30
C LYS A 155 25.42 17.79 -4.53
N GLN A 156 24.42 18.58 -4.12
CA GLN A 156 24.65 19.80 -3.35
C GLN A 156 25.16 19.51 -1.93
N ASN A 157 24.59 18.51 -1.25
CA ASN A 157 25.06 18.08 0.07
C ASN A 157 26.49 17.50 0.03
N GLN A 158 26.89 16.86 -1.08
CA GLN A 158 28.27 16.43 -1.26
C GLN A 158 29.22 17.60 -1.55
N ALA A 159 28.76 18.65 -2.26
CA ALA A 159 29.58 19.82 -2.56
C ALA A 159 29.82 20.76 -1.35
N GLN A 160 28.96 20.71 -0.33
CA GLN A 160 29.13 21.48 0.92
C GLN A 160 29.93 20.72 2.00
N SER A 161 30.38 19.50 1.71
CA SER A 161 31.16 18.67 2.64
C SER A 161 32.67 18.62 2.30
N TRP A 162 33.17 19.50 1.44
CA TRP A 162 34.59 19.69 1.10
C TRP A 162 35.07 21.10 1.43
#